data_AF-A0ABD2HPG1-F1
#
_entry.id   AF-A0ABD2HPG1-F1
#
_cell.length_a   1.000
_cell.length_b   1.000
_cell.length_c   1.000
_cell.angle_alpha   90.00
_cell.angle_beta   90.00
_cell.angle_gamma   90.00
#
_symmetry.space_group_name_H-M   'P 1'
#
loop_
_entity.id
_entity.type
_entity.pdbx_description
1 polymer ?
#
loop_
_entity_poly.entity_id
_entity_poly.type
_entity_poly.pdbx_seq_one_letter_code
_entity_poly.pdbx_strand_id
1 'polypeptide(L)'
;MSDSRKEAEGKMAKAIFISADCWLCVFDLLPPSQLGLEIAMISHRFDYYVDEHFKTRKWALKSMRIWRKIRKNRKKEMEIFNFDRNSLPIPQIELPRKIIGFERINITFIDRNVINFLHRFRQLFASRPINLTIGTNIADYRILELFLRNIWPMLGKNIRGIQLSHRIFRLLRQFVPSFLSDFPLLRVVYVYYRIDFFIEFPCDDSATASDGQSLAKWLFTPRSDNLPKVLNCSLDMNDENFASTIEAIKATFASASSPVNFIADILFASYFFNSVVLFDQINELTGEQLALKRTAFGNCFLLVRCPIARDESKWAKWEEEVVGYGLIDDWSKIDIQINDEDEIGEGLLDEIAGPSDQQK
;
A
#
# COMPACT_ATOMS: atom_id res chain seq x y z
N MET A 1 -53.60 29.02 -43.94
CA MET A 1 -52.61 28.74 -42.87
C MET A 1 -53.21 27.74 -41.89
N SER A 2 -52.98 26.43 -42.06
CA SER A 2 -53.24 25.41 -41.03
C SER A 2 -52.76 24.02 -41.45
N ASP A 3 -51.50 23.87 -41.90
CA ASP A 3 -50.99 22.56 -42.33
C ASP A 3 -49.53 22.31 -41.94
N SER A 4 -49.12 22.80 -40.77
CA SER A 4 -47.75 22.64 -40.27
C SER A 4 -47.70 22.16 -38.81
N ARG A 5 -48.70 21.37 -38.38
CA ARG A 5 -48.74 20.83 -37.01
C ARG A 5 -48.86 19.30 -36.91
N LYS A 6 -48.72 18.56 -38.02
CA LYS A 6 -48.80 17.09 -38.02
C LYS A 6 -47.52 16.34 -38.38
N GLU A 7 -46.39 17.04 -38.49
CA GLU A 7 -45.12 16.42 -38.93
C GLU A 7 -43.99 16.52 -37.89
N ALA A 8 -44.35 16.54 -36.60
CA ALA A 8 -43.39 16.55 -35.49
C ALA A 8 -43.55 15.38 -34.50
N GLU A 9 -44.17 14.27 -34.93
CA GLU A 9 -44.32 13.05 -34.09
C GLU A 9 -43.58 11.82 -34.65
N GLY A 10 -42.72 12.01 -35.66
CA GLY A 10 -41.95 10.93 -36.27
C GLY A 10 -40.49 10.90 -35.84
N LYS A 11 -40.21 10.36 -34.64
CA LYS A 11 -38.92 9.80 -34.11
C LYS A 11 -38.66 10.18 -32.63
N MET A 12 -39.60 9.88 -31.74
CA MET A 12 -39.19 9.48 -30.39
C MET A 12 -38.79 8.00 -30.48
N ALA A 13 -37.50 7.69 -30.30
CA ALA A 13 -37.07 6.33 -30.12
C ALA A 13 -37.90 5.70 -28.99
N LYS A 14 -38.69 4.66 -29.28
CA LYS A 14 -39.45 3.92 -28.26
C LYS A 14 -38.45 3.45 -27.21
N ALA A 15 -38.47 4.06 -26.03
CA ALA A 15 -37.67 3.61 -24.91
C ALA A 15 -38.09 2.19 -24.57
N ILE A 16 -37.24 1.20 -24.88
CA ILE A 16 -37.47 -0.19 -24.51
C ILE A 16 -37.40 -0.26 -22.99
N PHE A 17 -38.55 -0.35 -22.33
CA PHE A 17 -38.60 -0.49 -20.88
C PHE A 17 -38.39 -1.95 -20.50
N ILE A 18 -37.15 -2.29 -20.19
CA ILE A 18 -36.77 -3.59 -19.63
C ILE A 18 -37.08 -3.58 -18.12
N SER A 19 -37.73 -4.64 -17.62
CA SER A 19 -38.08 -4.77 -16.20
C SER A 19 -36.83 -4.95 -15.33
N ALA A 20 -36.94 -4.66 -14.04
CA ALA A 20 -35.85 -4.89 -13.09
C ALA A 20 -35.43 -6.37 -13.08
N ASP A 21 -36.39 -7.29 -13.04
CA ASP A 21 -36.13 -8.74 -13.02
C ASP A 21 -35.33 -9.21 -14.23
N CYS A 22 -35.62 -8.69 -15.43
CA CYS A 22 -34.86 -9.01 -16.62
C CYS A 22 -33.40 -8.51 -16.55
N TRP A 23 -33.17 -7.33 -15.97
CA TRP A 23 -31.82 -6.83 -15.74
C TRP A 23 -31.06 -7.66 -14.72
N LEU A 24 -31.72 -8.08 -13.64
CA LEU A 24 -31.09 -8.92 -12.61
C LEU A 24 -30.60 -10.26 -13.20
N CYS A 25 -31.36 -10.88 -14.11
CA CYS A 25 -30.91 -12.10 -14.81
C CYS A 25 -29.70 -11.86 -15.72
N VAL A 26 -29.58 -10.67 -16.34
CA VAL A 26 -28.39 -10.32 -17.14
C VAL A 26 -27.19 -10.11 -16.23
N PHE A 27 -27.39 -9.57 -15.03
CA PHE A 27 -26.31 -9.30 -14.10
C PHE A 27 -25.63 -10.58 -13.60
N ASP A 28 -26.35 -11.70 -13.46
CA ASP A 28 -25.77 -13.01 -13.12
C ASP A 28 -24.67 -13.47 -14.10
N LEU A 29 -24.67 -12.96 -15.33
CA LEU A 29 -23.73 -13.30 -16.38
C LEU A 29 -22.50 -12.39 -16.41
N LEU A 30 -22.51 -11.29 -15.66
CA LEU A 30 -21.48 -10.26 -15.72
C LEU A 30 -20.55 -10.30 -14.49
N PRO A 31 -19.24 -10.10 -14.68
CA PRO A 31 -18.31 -9.99 -13.56
C PRO A 31 -18.64 -8.74 -12.72
N PRO A 32 -18.40 -8.78 -11.38
CA PRO A 32 -18.67 -7.65 -10.48
C PRO A 32 -18.01 -6.34 -10.90
N SER A 33 -16.85 -6.39 -11.57
CA SER A 33 -16.17 -5.20 -12.08
C SER A 33 -16.97 -4.51 -13.19
N GLN A 34 -17.59 -5.26 -14.10
CA GLN A 34 -18.45 -4.68 -15.15
C GLN A 34 -19.74 -4.14 -14.53
N LEU A 35 -20.35 -4.87 -13.61
CA LEU A 35 -21.56 -4.39 -12.93
C LEU A 35 -21.31 -3.08 -12.19
N GLY A 36 -20.18 -2.96 -11.49
CA GLY A 36 -19.89 -1.79 -10.68
C GLY A 36 -19.25 -0.61 -11.38
N LEU A 37 -18.41 -0.86 -12.38
CA LEU A 37 -17.67 0.20 -13.07
C LEU A 37 -18.35 0.58 -14.40
N GLU A 38 -19.15 -0.30 -15.00
CA GLU A 38 -19.89 0.00 -16.24
C GLU A 38 -21.36 0.24 -15.93
N ILE A 39 -22.08 -0.77 -15.44
CA ILE A 39 -23.55 -0.73 -15.40
C ILE A 39 -24.07 0.22 -14.32
N ALA A 40 -23.59 0.12 -13.09
CA ALA A 40 -24.01 1.00 -11.99
C ALA A 40 -23.76 2.48 -12.32
N MET A 41 -22.75 2.76 -13.14
CA MET A 41 -22.36 4.11 -13.53
C MET A 41 -23.27 4.75 -14.59
N ILE A 42 -24.12 3.97 -15.26
CA ILE A 42 -24.99 4.48 -16.33
C ILE A 42 -26.08 5.42 -15.78
N SER A 43 -26.67 5.09 -14.63
CA SER A 43 -27.70 5.93 -13.99
C SER A 43 -27.98 5.49 -12.55
N HIS A 44 -28.58 6.37 -11.75
CA HIS A 44 -29.10 6.03 -10.42
C HIS A 44 -30.05 4.82 -10.40
N ARG A 45 -30.76 4.56 -11.50
CA ARG A 45 -31.64 3.38 -11.64
C ARG A 45 -30.83 2.09 -11.73
N PHE A 46 -29.76 2.10 -12.53
CA PHE A 46 -28.86 0.95 -12.64
C PHE A 46 -28.03 0.75 -11.38
N ASP A 47 -27.58 1.84 -10.74
CA ASP A 47 -26.96 1.80 -9.42
C ASP A 47 -27.88 1.07 -8.42
N TYR A 48 -29.16 1.44 -8.36
CA TYR A 48 -30.15 0.75 -7.52
C TYR A 48 -30.33 -0.73 -7.89
N TYR A 49 -30.37 -1.08 -9.19
CA TYR A 49 -30.52 -2.48 -9.61
C TYR A 49 -29.29 -3.33 -9.35
N VAL A 50 -28.09 -2.80 -9.57
CA VAL A 50 -26.83 -3.47 -9.21
C VAL A 50 -26.79 -3.64 -7.69
N ASP A 51 -27.19 -2.62 -6.95
CA ASP A 51 -27.35 -2.68 -5.51
C ASP A 51 -28.38 -3.72 -5.06
N GLU A 52 -29.50 -3.86 -5.77
CA GLU A 52 -30.55 -4.84 -5.53
C GLU A 52 -30.07 -6.27 -5.78
N HIS A 53 -29.40 -6.49 -6.92
CA HIS A 53 -28.74 -7.73 -7.27
C HIS A 53 -27.76 -8.19 -6.18
N PHE A 54 -27.04 -7.24 -5.57
CA PHE A 54 -26.05 -7.51 -4.53
C PHE A 54 -26.56 -7.29 -3.10
N LYS A 55 -27.88 -7.23 -2.85
CA LYS A 55 -28.48 -6.95 -1.51
C LYS A 55 -27.95 -7.85 -0.37
N THR A 56 -27.36 -9.01 -0.65
CA THR A 56 -26.81 -9.93 0.35
C THR A 56 -25.28 -10.00 0.40
N ARG A 57 -24.55 -9.27 -0.47
CA ARG A 57 -23.08 -9.38 -0.59
C ARG A 57 -22.43 -8.01 -0.70
N LYS A 58 -21.65 -7.65 0.32
CA LYS A 58 -20.65 -6.57 0.19
C LYS A 58 -19.66 -6.98 -0.90
N TRP A 59 -19.36 -6.11 -1.85
CA TRP A 59 -18.54 -6.45 -3.01
C TRP A 59 -17.24 -5.66 -3.04
N ALA A 60 -16.18 -6.33 -3.48
CA ALA A 60 -14.86 -5.76 -3.68
C ALA A 60 -14.50 -5.86 -5.16
N LEU A 61 -13.87 -4.82 -5.68
CA LEU A 61 -13.27 -4.85 -7.00
C LEU A 61 -12.12 -5.87 -6.99
N LYS A 62 -11.92 -6.57 -8.10
CA LYS A 62 -10.75 -7.43 -8.26
C LYS A 62 -9.50 -6.59 -8.55
N SER A 63 -8.42 -7.26 -8.90
CA SER A 63 -7.19 -6.63 -9.40
C SER A 63 -7.42 -5.73 -10.63
N MET A 64 -6.88 -4.51 -10.57
CA MET A 64 -6.89 -3.51 -11.65
C MET A 64 -5.46 -3.02 -11.91
N ARG A 65 -5.13 -2.77 -13.17
CA ARG A 65 -3.88 -2.14 -13.60
C ARG A 65 -4.18 -0.86 -14.37
N ILE A 66 -3.61 0.25 -13.91
CA ILE A 66 -3.67 1.56 -14.53
C ILE A 66 -2.40 1.73 -15.37
N TRP A 67 -2.57 1.85 -16.68
CA TRP A 67 -1.50 1.87 -17.67
C TRP A 67 -1.64 3.05 -18.63
N ARG A 68 -0.51 3.53 -19.17
CA ARG A 68 -0.47 4.62 -20.15
C ARG A 68 -0.31 4.09 -21.57
N LYS A 69 -1.34 4.26 -22.39
CA LYS A 69 -1.29 3.86 -23.80
C LYS A 69 -0.79 4.99 -24.68
N ILE A 70 0.16 4.69 -25.55
CA ILE A 70 0.62 5.60 -26.61
C ILE A 70 -0.21 5.31 -27.87
N ARG A 71 -1.03 6.28 -28.30
CA ARG A 71 -1.76 6.19 -29.58
C ARG A 71 -0.84 6.51 -30.77
N LYS A 72 -1.29 6.16 -31.97
CA LYS A 72 -0.57 6.40 -33.24
C LYS A 72 -0.15 7.86 -33.46
N ASN A 73 -0.87 8.81 -32.87
CA ASN A 73 -0.57 10.25 -32.90
C ASN A 73 0.33 10.73 -31.74
N ARG A 74 1.03 9.82 -31.05
CA ARG A 74 1.81 10.08 -29.82
C ARG A 74 1.00 10.61 -28.63
N LYS A 75 -0.34 10.66 -28.73
CA LYS A 75 -1.19 11.02 -27.59
C LYS A 75 -1.13 9.90 -26.55
N LYS A 76 -0.79 10.29 -25.32
CA LYS A 76 -0.77 9.41 -24.15
C LYS A 76 -2.15 9.45 -23.48
N GLU A 77 -2.77 8.29 -23.27
CA GLU A 77 -4.07 8.18 -22.60
C GLU A 77 -4.04 7.10 -21.53
N MET A 78 -4.75 7.35 -20.43
CA MET A 78 -4.95 6.37 -19.36
C MET A 78 -5.87 5.25 -19.85
N GLU A 79 -5.49 4.01 -19.59
CA GLU A 79 -6.33 2.83 -19.75
C GLU A 79 -6.28 1.99 -18.47
N ILE A 80 -7.39 1.34 -18.13
CA ILE A 80 -7.49 0.48 -16.96
C ILE A 80 -7.78 -0.93 -17.46
N PHE A 81 -7.09 -1.93 -16.93
CA PHE A 81 -7.32 -3.33 -17.26
C PHE A 81 -7.52 -4.18 -16.02
N ASN A 82 -8.32 -5.23 -16.13
CA ASN A 82 -8.33 -6.30 -15.13
C ASN A 82 -7.15 -7.28 -15.35
N PHE A 83 -7.03 -8.30 -14.52
CA PHE A 83 -5.97 -9.33 -14.64
C PHE A 83 -6.02 -10.10 -15.98
N ASP A 84 -7.23 -10.31 -16.52
CA ASP A 84 -7.45 -10.95 -17.82
C ASP A 84 -7.17 -10.03 -19.01
N ARG A 85 -6.64 -8.82 -18.77
CA ARG A 85 -6.34 -7.78 -19.76
C ARG A 85 -7.58 -7.24 -20.49
N ASN A 86 -8.76 -7.40 -19.91
CA ASN A 86 -9.97 -6.75 -20.40
C ASN A 86 -9.95 -5.28 -19.97
N SER A 87 -10.21 -4.38 -20.93
CA SER A 87 -10.32 -2.94 -20.67
C SER A 87 -11.50 -2.70 -19.71
N LEU A 88 -11.25 -1.89 -18.67
CA LEU A 88 -12.24 -1.46 -17.70
C LEU A 88 -12.56 0.02 -17.97
N PRO A 89 -13.82 0.44 -17.80
CA PRO A 89 -14.18 1.84 -17.95
C PRO A 89 -13.48 2.68 -16.87
N ILE A 90 -13.26 3.95 -17.19
CA ILE A 90 -12.78 4.94 -16.24
C ILE A 90 -14.00 5.61 -15.61
N PRO A 91 -14.25 5.43 -14.30
CA PRO A 91 -15.37 6.04 -13.62
C PRO A 91 -15.41 7.56 -13.79
N GLN A 92 -16.54 8.10 -14.28
CA GLN A 92 -16.76 9.54 -14.43
C GLN A 92 -17.53 10.18 -13.27
N ILE A 93 -18.04 9.37 -12.34
CA ILE A 93 -18.69 9.78 -11.09
C ILE A 93 -18.08 9.01 -9.89
N GLU A 94 -18.46 9.36 -8.66
CA GLU A 94 -18.05 8.60 -7.47
C GLU A 94 -18.58 7.16 -7.53
N LEU A 95 -17.83 6.23 -6.93
CA LEU A 95 -18.20 4.82 -6.92
C LEU A 95 -19.46 4.56 -6.07
N PRO A 96 -20.31 3.59 -6.47
CA PRO A 96 -21.41 3.11 -5.65
C PRO A 96 -20.97 2.78 -4.23
N ARG A 97 -21.79 3.15 -3.22
CA ARG A 97 -21.45 2.97 -1.79
C ARG A 97 -21.31 1.51 -1.38
N LYS A 98 -21.87 0.57 -2.15
CA LYS A 98 -21.78 -0.86 -1.85
C LYS A 98 -20.44 -1.49 -2.28
N ILE A 99 -19.61 -0.77 -3.06
CA ILE A 99 -18.20 -1.12 -3.23
C ILE A 99 -17.48 -0.83 -1.92
N ILE A 100 -16.98 -1.88 -1.27
CA ILE A 100 -16.35 -1.79 0.05
C ILE A 100 -14.86 -2.12 0.03
N GLY A 101 -14.28 -2.35 -1.15
CA GLY A 101 -12.85 -2.63 -1.25
C GLY A 101 -12.41 -3.00 -2.66
N PHE A 102 -11.14 -3.38 -2.74
CA PHE A 102 -10.50 -3.89 -3.93
C PHE A 102 -9.44 -4.92 -3.53
N GLU A 103 -9.08 -5.83 -4.44
CA GLU A 103 -7.99 -6.79 -4.22
C GLU A 103 -6.63 -6.12 -4.47
N ARG A 104 -6.44 -5.50 -5.64
CA ARG A 104 -5.18 -4.86 -6.03
C ARG A 104 -5.41 -3.70 -7.00
N ILE A 105 -4.67 -2.61 -6.81
CA ILE A 105 -4.53 -1.52 -7.79
C ILE A 105 -3.04 -1.41 -8.13
N ASN A 106 -2.68 -1.70 -9.38
CA ASN A 106 -1.34 -1.50 -9.88
C ASN A 106 -1.26 -0.21 -10.70
N ILE A 107 -0.36 0.70 -10.33
CA ILE A 107 -0.20 2.03 -10.93
C ILE A 107 1.16 2.07 -11.60
N THR A 108 1.20 2.26 -12.92
CA THR A 108 2.47 2.32 -13.67
C THR A 108 2.90 3.73 -14.08
N PHE A 109 2.06 4.73 -13.88
CA PHE A 109 2.36 6.14 -14.13
C PHE A 109 1.45 7.04 -13.28
N ILE A 110 1.83 8.31 -13.10
CA ILE A 110 1.02 9.30 -12.38
C ILE A 110 0.81 10.51 -13.28
N ASP A 111 -0.46 10.86 -13.49
CA ASP A 111 -0.88 12.15 -14.04
C ASP A 111 -2.22 12.60 -13.42
N ARG A 112 -2.75 13.72 -13.90
CA ARG A 112 -4.01 14.28 -13.41
C ARG A 112 -5.20 13.33 -13.57
N ASN A 113 -5.22 12.48 -14.61
CA ASN A 113 -6.30 11.52 -14.81
C ASN A 113 -6.21 10.39 -13.78
N VAL A 114 -5.01 9.91 -13.47
CA VAL A 114 -4.77 8.93 -12.41
C VAL A 114 -5.17 9.49 -11.05
N ILE A 115 -4.77 10.72 -10.72
CA ILE A 115 -5.12 11.39 -9.47
C ILE A 115 -6.65 11.54 -9.35
N ASN A 116 -7.32 12.02 -10.40
CA ASN A 116 -8.78 12.14 -10.43
C ASN A 116 -9.48 10.79 -10.29
N PHE A 117 -8.95 9.75 -10.94
CA PHE A 117 -9.46 8.39 -10.80
C PHE A 117 -9.36 7.91 -9.35
N LEU A 118 -8.18 8.02 -8.73
CA LEU A 118 -7.97 7.61 -7.34
C LEU A 118 -8.87 8.42 -6.38
N HIS A 119 -9.14 9.70 -6.67
CA HIS A 119 -10.01 10.51 -5.82
C HIS A 119 -11.42 9.95 -5.73
N ARG A 120 -11.92 9.34 -6.81
CA ARG A 120 -13.23 8.64 -6.82
C ARG A 120 -13.20 7.35 -6.00
N PHE A 121 -12.01 6.82 -5.71
CA PHE A 121 -11.77 5.61 -4.92
C PHE A 121 -11.42 5.91 -3.46
N ARG A 122 -11.34 7.19 -3.05
CA ARG A 122 -10.93 7.61 -1.70
C ARG A 122 -11.69 6.90 -0.57
N GLN A 123 -12.98 6.63 -0.77
CA GLN A 123 -13.81 5.93 0.22
C GLN A 123 -13.32 4.49 0.46
N LEU A 124 -12.78 3.84 -0.58
CA LEU A 124 -12.26 2.48 -0.47
C LEU A 124 -10.96 2.46 0.33
N PHE A 125 -10.11 3.47 0.16
CA PHE A 125 -8.88 3.61 0.96
C PHE A 125 -9.20 3.87 2.44
N ALA A 126 -10.29 4.57 2.72
CA ALA A 126 -10.78 4.80 4.08
C ALA A 126 -11.47 3.56 4.72
N SER A 127 -11.86 2.55 3.93
CA SER A 127 -12.74 1.47 4.39
C SER A 127 -12.02 0.25 4.98
N ARG A 128 -10.78 -0.03 4.56
CA ARG A 128 -10.03 -1.24 4.91
C ARG A 128 -8.54 -0.96 5.01
N PRO A 129 -7.80 -1.77 5.81
CA PRO A 129 -6.34 -1.74 5.80
C PRO A 129 -5.75 -1.95 4.40
N ILE A 130 -4.70 -1.20 4.09
CA ILE A 130 -4.00 -1.24 2.80
C ILE A 130 -2.56 -1.74 3.00
N ASN A 131 -2.11 -2.57 2.06
CA ASN A 131 -0.70 -2.82 1.79
C ASN A 131 -0.23 -1.95 0.63
N LEU A 132 0.75 -1.10 0.89
CA LEU A 132 1.33 -0.20 -0.10
C LEU A 132 2.70 -0.73 -0.52
N THR A 133 2.86 -1.05 -1.80
CA THR A 133 4.14 -1.37 -2.42
C THR A 133 4.59 -0.19 -3.29
N ILE A 134 5.81 0.28 -3.08
CA ILE A 134 6.45 1.31 -3.89
C ILE A 134 7.70 0.73 -4.55
N GLY A 135 7.71 0.68 -5.87
CA GLY A 135 8.74 0.09 -6.74
C GLY A 135 10.07 0.84 -6.79
N THR A 136 11.15 0.15 -7.17
CA THR A 136 12.53 0.68 -7.24
C THR A 136 12.80 1.64 -8.39
N ASN A 137 12.01 1.59 -9.47
CA ASN A 137 12.21 2.42 -10.66
C ASN A 137 11.59 3.82 -10.52
N ILE A 138 11.06 4.18 -9.35
CA ILE A 138 10.69 5.57 -9.03
C ILE A 138 11.97 6.35 -8.68
N ALA A 139 12.93 6.36 -9.61
CA ALA A 139 14.19 7.08 -9.45
C ALA A 139 14.00 8.60 -9.60
N ASP A 140 12.87 9.03 -10.16
CA ASP A 140 12.54 10.43 -10.38
C ASP A 140 11.86 11.07 -9.16
N TYR A 141 12.56 12.00 -8.52
CA TYR A 141 12.07 12.80 -7.38
C TYR A 141 10.72 13.47 -7.68
N ARG A 142 10.47 13.88 -8.93
CA ARG A 142 9.22 14.56 -9.33
C ARG A 142 8.03 13.63 -9.21
N ILE A 143 8.21 12.36 -9.54
CA ILE A 143 7.16 11.35 -9.45
C ILE A 143 6.83 11.05 -7.99
N LEU A 144 7.87 10.95 -7.15
CA LEU A 144 7.68 10.78 -5.72
C LEU A 144 6.99 11.99 -5.09
N GLU A 145 7.37 13.21 -5.48
CA GLU A 145 6.74 14.43 -5.00
C GLU A 145 5.25 14.49 -5.41
N LEU A 146 4.93 14.14 -6.65
CA LEU A 146 3.54 14.04 -7.12
C LEU A 146 2.74 13.02 -6.32
N PHE A 147 3.32 11.85 -6.08
CA PHE A 147 2.74 10.82 -5.24
C PHE A 147 2.48 11.33 -3.83
N LEU A 148 3.47 11.98 -3.20
CA LEU A 148 3.39 12.50 -1.84
C LEU A 148 2.38 13.64 -1.70
N ARG A 149 2.30 14.52 -2.70
CA ARG A 149 1.37 15.66 -2.66
C ARG A 149 -0.07 15.23 -2.93
N ASN A 150 -0.29 14.30 -3.87
CA ASN A 150 -1.63 14.04 -4.40
C ASN A 150 -2.22 12.70 -3.97
N ILE A 151 -1.42 11.64 -3.84
CA ILE A 151 -1.92 10.28 -3.58
C ILE A 151 -1.75 9.92 -2.11
N TRP A 152 -0.62 10.24 -1.50
CA TRP A 152 -0.30 9.93 -0.10
C TRP A 152 -1.38 10.39 0.89
N PRO A 153 -1.94 11.63 0.81
CA PRO A 153 -2.99 12.06 1.73
C PRO A 153 -4.29 11.24 1.60
N MET A 154 -4.53 10.63 0.44
CA MET A 154 -5.73 9.86 0.15
C MET A 154 -5.66 8.41 0.63
N LEU A 155 -4.46 7.83 0.71
CA LEU A 155 -4.26 6.50 1.29
C LEU A 155 -4.63 6.51 2.78
N GLY A 156 -4.58 7.69 3.40
CA GLY A 156 -5.06 7.94 4.75
C GLY A 156 -4.31 7.14 5.81
N LYS A 157 -4.82 7.17 7.05
CA LYS A 157 -4.24 6.45 8.21
C LYS A 157 -4.38 4.92 8.14
N ASN A 158 -4.87 4.38 7.02
CA ASN A 158 -5.24 2.98 6.87
C ASN A 158 -4.14 2.09 6.30
N ILE A 159 -2.95 2.64 6.04
CA ILE A 159 -1.81 1.82 5.67
C ILE A 159 -1.42 0.94 6.85
N ARG A 160 -1.45 -0.38 6.63
CA ARG A 160 -1.08 -1.40 7.61
C ARG A 160 0.24 -2.08 7.26
N GLY A 161 0.58 -2.14 5.98
CA GLY A 161 1.87 -2.63 5.52
C GLY A 161 2.47 -1.72 4.45
N ILE A 162 3.78 -1.52 4.52
CA ILE A 162 4.55 -0.81 3.49
C ILE A 162 5.69 -1.70 3.01
N GLN A 163 5.81 -1.82 1.69
CA GLN A 163 6.91 -2.47 1.01
C GLN A 163 7.61 -1.46 0.09
N LEU A 164 8.90 -1.19 0.32
CA LEU A 164 9.66 -0.19 -0.45
C LEU A 164 11.15 -0.53 -0.48
N SER A 165 11.93 0.09 -1.37
CA SER A 165 13.39 -0.07 -1.35
C SER A 165 14.04 0.91 -0.38
N HIS A 166 15.27 0.64 0.07
CA HIS A 166 16.03 1.56 0.93
C HIS A 166 16.12 2.98 0.32
N ARG A 167 16.31 3.08 -1.00
CA ARG A 167 16.32 4.36 -1.71
C ARG A 167 14.99 5.11 -1.53
N ILE A 168 13.86 4.43 -1.73
CA ILE A 168 12.53 5.05 -1.55
C ILE A 168 12.29 5.41 -0.08
N PHE A 169 12.73 4.58 0.87
CA PHE A 169 12.64 4.87 2.30
C PHE A 169 13.29 6.22 2.62
N ARG A 170 14.55 6.38 2.21
CA ARG A 170 15.33 7.61 2.42
C ARG A 170 14.65 8.82 1.80
N LEU A 171 14.15 8.67 0.57
CA LEU A 171 13.46 9.75 -0.12
C LEU A 171 12.18 10.14 0.62
N LEU A 172 11.38 9.17 1.07
CA LEU A 172 10.19 9.46 1.89
C LEU A 172 10.56 10.21 3.18
N ARG A 173 11.65 9.82 3.86
CA ARG A 173 12.12 10.55 5.06
C ARG A 173 12.52 11.99 4.76
N GLN A 174 13.09 12.28 3.58
CA GLN A 174 13.45 13.66 3.23
C GLN A 174 12.22 14.57 3.11
N PHE A 175 11.10 14.04 2.59
CA PHE A 175 9.85 14.81 2.48
C PHE A 175 9.00 14.76 3.76
N VAL A 176 8.96 13.61 4.42
CA VAL A 176 8.14 13.32 5.60
C VAL A 176 8.98 12.51 6.60
N PRO A 177 9.80 13.17 7.45
CA PRO A 177 10.75 12.49 8.34
C PRO A 177 10.13 11.44 9.27
N SER A 178 8.91 11.67 9.74
CA SER A 178 8.17 10.82 10.68
C SER A 178 7.17 9.86 10.02
N PHE A 179 7.28 9.61 8.71
CA PHE A 179 6.21 8.94 7.95
C PHE A 179 5.80 7.56 8.50
N LEU A 180 6.71 6.82 9.13
CA LEU A 180 6.40 5.54 9.78
C LEU A 180 5.50 5.72 11.01
N SER A 181 5.69 6.81 11.76
CA SER A 181 4.93 7.16 12.95
C SER A 181 3.55 7.75 12.62
N ASP A 182 3.39 8.33 11.42
CA ASP A 182 2.16 9.00 10.98
C ASP A 182 1.00 8.02 10.71
N PHE A 183 1.29 6.73 10.54
CA PHE A 183 0.30 5.68 10.28
C PHE A 183 -0.01 4.84 11.52
N PRO A 184 -1.14 5.09 12.21
CA PRO A 184 -1.47 4.35 13.44
C PRO A 184 -1.73 2.85 13.19
N LEU A 185 -2.13 2.47 11.97
CA LEU A 185 -2.33 1.06 11.63
C LEU A 185 -1.06 0.36 11.15
N LEU A 186 0.04 1.07 10.86
CA LEU A 186 1.25 0.52 10.24
C LEU A 186 1.90 -0.53 11.13
N ARG A 187 1.70 -1.79 10.75
CA ARG A 187 2.17 -2.98 11.45
C ARG A 187 3.38 -3.58 10.75
N VAL A 188 3.41 -3.56 9.42
CA VAL A 188 4.40 -4.29 8.62
C VAL A 188 5.25 -3.31 7.83
N VAL A 189 6.57 -3.41 7.95
CA VAL A 189 7.54 -2.70 7.10
C VAL A 189 8.45 -3.73 6.45
N TYR A 190 8.48 -3.73 5.12
CA TYR A 190 9.32 -4.60 4.33
C TYR A 190 10.24 -3.75 3.44
N VAL A 191 11.56 -3.88 3.63
CA VAL A 191 12.54 -3.13 2.85
C VAL A 191 13.36 -4.06 1.97
N TYR A 192 13.29 -3.84 0.65
CA TYR A 192 13.86 -4.75 -0.36
C TYR A 192 15.00 -4.15 -1.19
N TYR A 193 15.80 -5.04 -1.81
CA TYR A 193 17.11 -4.79 -2.43
C TYR A 193 18.16 -4.23 -1.45
N ARG A 194 19.00 -5.17 -1.00
CA ARG A 194 19.50 -5.29 0.36
C ARG A 194 21.02 -5.08 0.41
N ILE A 195 21.49 -3.89 0.79
CA ILE A 195 22.83 -3.67 1.38
C ILE A 195 22.70 -2.42 2.30
N ASP A 196 23.17 -2.50 3.55
CA ASP A 196 23.31 -1.38 4.51
C ASP A 196 22.05 -0.67 5.04
N PHE A 197 20.92 -1.38 5.24
CA PHE A 197 19.72 -0.79 5.88
C PHE A 197 19.34 -1.54 7.16
N PHE A 198 19.73 -0.99 8.31
CA PHE A 198 19.47 -1.60 9.60
C PHE A 198 19.07 -0.61 10.69
N ILE A 199 18.58 -1.15 11.81
CA ILE A 199 18.21 -0.43 13.02
C ILE A 199 19.45 0.27 13.60
N GLU A 200 19.32 1.52 14.00
CA GLU A 200 20.40 2.29 14.63
C GLU A 200 19.89 2.98 15.90
N PHE A 201 20.80 3.18 16.87
CA PHE A 201 20.50 3.83 18.14
C PHE A 201 21.32 5.13 18.30
N PRO A 202 20.80 6.14 19.02
CA PRO A 202 19.51 6.18 19.71
C PRO A 202 18.30 6.25 18.76
N CYS A 203 17.14 5.78 19.22
CA CYS A 203 15.89 5.85 18.44
C CYS A 203 15.46 7.30 18.19
N ASP A 204 15.41 7.72 16.93
CA ASP A 204 15.01 9.08 16.53
C ASP A 204 14.34 9.08 15.14
N ASP A 205 13.29 9.87 14.96
CA ASP A 205 12.61 10.10 13.67
C ASP A 205 12.61 11.58 13.25
N SER A 206 13.48 12.41 13.86
CA SER A 206 13.75 13.78 13.44
C SER A 206 14.31 13.87 12.02
N ALA A 207 14.22 15.05 11.40
CA ALA A 207 14.74 15.29 10.06
C ALA A 207 16.26 15.04 9.92
N THR A 208 17.01 15.08 11.03
CA THR A 208 18.45 14.82 11.08
C THR A 208 18.80 13.38 11.41
N ALA A 209 17.83 12.56 11.83
CA ALA A 209 18.05 11.17 12.18
C ALA A 209 18.40 10.33 10.95
N SER A 210 19.21 9.28 11.14
CA SER A 210 19.49 8.31 10.09
C SER A 210 18.25 7.49 9.74
N ASP A 211 18.28 6.85 8.57
CA ASP A 211 17.24 5.92 8.15
C ASP A 211 17.01 4.78 9.18
N GLY A 212 18.10 4.29 9.77
CA GLY A 212 18.10 3.25 10.80
C GLY A 212 17.55 3.69 12.14
N GLN A 213 17.83 4.93 12.55
CA GLN A 213 17.27 5.52 13.78
C GLN A 213 15.76 5.65 13.68
N SER A 214 15.24 6.02 12.50
CA SER A 214 13.79 6.13 12.26
C SER A 214 13.10 4.78 12.33
N LEU A 215 13.73 3.77 11.72
CA LEU A 215 13.24 2.41 11.78
C LEU A 215 13.22 1.88 13.22
N ALA A 216 14.29 2.16 13.99
CA ALA A 216 14.36 1.84 15.42
C ALA A 216 13.25 2.55 16.19
N LYS A 217 13.06 3.85 15.96
CA LYS A 217 11.99 4.65 16.59
C LYS A 217 10.63 4.05 16.35
N TRP A 218 10.31 3.68 15.11
CA TRP A 218 9.06 3.01 14.79
C TRP A 218 8.97 1.64 15.49
N LEU A 219 9.99 0.79 15.39
CA LEU A 219 9.97 -0.57 15.94
C LEU A 219 9.81 -0.60 17.47
N PHE A 220 10.49 0.30 18.18
CA PHE A 220 10.53 0.40 19.65
C PHE A 220 9.45 1.32 20.24
N THR A 221 8.54 1.86 19.43
CA THR A 221 7.36 2.56 19.94
C THR A 221 6.21 1.57 20.16
N PRO A 222 5.45 1.61 21.26
CA PRO A 222 4.29 0.73 21.44
C PRO A 222 3.21 0.95 20.37
N ARG A 223 2.42 -0.09 20.10
CA ARG A 223 1.16 0.01 19.32
C ARG A 223 -0.03 -0.04 20.28
N SER A 224 -1.10 0.68 19.95
CA SER A 224 -2.33 0.69 20.77
C SER A 224 -3.13 -0.62 20.72
N ASP A 225 -2.96 -1.43 19.67
CA ASP A 225 -3.69 -2.69 19.48
C ASP A 225 -2.96 -3.93 20.01
N ASN A 226 -1.80 -3.74 20.66
CA ASN A 226 -0.93 -4.80 21.20
C ASN A 226 -0.47 -5.87 20.20
N LEU A 227 -0.73 -5.71 18.91
CA LEU A 227 -0.22 -6.62 17.88
C LEU A 227 1.29 -6.38 17.69
N PRO A 228 2.08 -7.44 17.43
CA PRO A 228 3.49 -7.26 17.14
C PRO A 228 3.65 -6.47 15.83
N LYS A 229 4.54 -5.48 15.87
CA LYS A 229 5.12 -4.91 14.65
C LYS A 229 5.92 -5.99 13.94
N VAL A 230 5.92 -5.93 12.62
CA VAL A 230 6.68 -6.85 11.79
C VAL A 230 7.63 -6.06 10.92
N LEU A 231 8.92 -6.32 11.09
CA LEU A 231 9.97 -5.76 10.27
C LEU A 231 10.58 -6.88 9.43
N ASN A 232 10.69 -6.65 8.13
CA ASN A 232 11.59 -7.43 7.30
C ASN A 232 12.69 -6.49 6.80
N CYS A 233 13.91 -6.77 7.23
CA CYS A 233 15.07 -5.98 6.87
C CYS A 233 16.23 -6.91 6.50
N SER A 234 17.23 -6.35 5.82
CA SER A 234 18.44 -7.08 5.52
C SER A 234 19.64 -6.46 6.13
N LEU A 235 20.52 -7.36 6.53
CA LEU A 235 21.88 -7.04 6.82
C LEU A 235 22.74 -7.53 5.67
N ASP A 236 23.47 -6.59 5.07
CA ASP A 236 24.75 -6.91 4.46
C ASP A 236 25.81 -6.39 5.42
N MET A 237 26.74 -7.25 5.82
CA MET A 237 27.53 -7.01 7.02
C MET A 237 28.95 -7.53 6.94
N ASN A 238 29.85 -6.61 7.27
CA ASN A 238 31.06 -6.87 8.06
C ASN A 238 30.65 -7.04 9.53
N ASP A 239 31.23 -8.02 10.24
CA ASP A 239 30.81 -8.52 11.57
C ASP A 239 30.60 -7.42 12.65
N GLU A 240 31.36 -6.32 12.62
CA GLU A 240 31.42 -5.31 13.69
C GLU A 240 30.13 -4.49 13.90
N ASN A 241 29.41 -4.12 12.84
CA ASN A 241 28.19 -3.31 13.00
C ASN A 241 27.02 -4.13 13.62
N PHE A 242 27.08 -5.47 13.59
CA PHE A 242 25.93 -6.34 13.93
C PHE A 242 26.00 -6.62 15.40
N ALA A 243 27.17 -7.04 15.87
CA ALA A 243 27.45 -7.16 17.28
C ALA A 243 27.12 -5.85 18.00
N SER A 244 27.58 -4.70 17.48
CA SER A 244 27.30 -3.39 18.06
C SER A 244 25.80 -3.08 18.11
N THR A 245 25.06 -3.37 17.04
CA THR A 245 23.61 -3.13 17.03
C THR A 245 22.84 -4.09 17.94
N ILE A 246 23.21 -5.37 17.98
CA ILE A 246 22.58 -6.34 18.88
C ILE A 246 22.80 -5.96 20.34
N GLU A 247 24.00 -5.52 20.71
CA GLU A 247 24.27 -5.03 22.07
C GLU A 247 23.47 -3.76 22.38
N ALA A 248 23.32 -2.83 21.41
CA ALA A 248 22.46 -1.66 21.56
C ALA A 248 20.97 -2.04 21.73
N ILE A 249 20.49 -3.05 21.01
CA ILE A 249 19.13 -3.60 21.15
C ILE A 249 18.94 -4.20 22.56
N LYS A 250 19.88 -5.02 23.03
CA LYS A 250 19.84 -5.61 24.38
C LYS A 250 19.84 -4.55 25.47
N ALA A 251 20.69 -3.53 25.35
CA ALA A 251 20.76 -2.42 26.28
C ALA A 251 19.46 -1.59 26.29
N THR A 252 18.88 -1.34 25.12
CA THR A 252 17.59 -0.64 24.99
C THR A 252 16.45 -1.47 25.58
N PHE A 253 16.46 -2.79 25.37
CA PHE A 253 15.47 -3.70 25.95
C PHE A 253 15.59 -3.76 27.48
N ALA A 254 16.80 -3.88 28.02
CA ALA A 254 17.04 -3.93 29.47
C ALA A 254 16.59 -2.66 30.21
N SER A 255 16.74 -1.50 29.58
CA SER A 255 16.36 -0.20 30.13
C SER A 255 14.92 0.23 29.83
N ALA A 256 14.17 -0.57 29.05
CA ALA A 256 12.79 -0.25 28.71
C ALA A 256 11.87 -0.28 29.94
N SER A 257 11.00 0.72 30.03
CA SER A 257 9.98 0.86 31.09
C SER A 257 8.55 0.64 30.59
N SER A 258 8.38 0.39 29.28
CA SER A 258 7.08 0.12 28.67
C SER A 258 7.17 -1.08 27.72
N PRO A 259 6.10 -1.88 27.63
CA PRO A 259 6.08 -3.05 26.77
C PRO A 259 5.94 -2.67 25.29
N VAL A 260 6.64 -3.41 24.42
CA VAL A 260 6.61 -3.31 22.97
C VAL A 260 6.74 -4.69 22.35
N ASN A 261 5.78 -5.05 21.51
CA ASN A 261 5.79 -6.32 20.79
C ASN A 261 6.31 -6.12 19.37
N PHE A 262 7.32 -6.89 18.96
CA PHE A 262 7.74 -6.95 17.56
C PHE A 262 8.36 -8.30 17.17
N ILE A 263 8.31 -8.57 15.88
CA ILE A 263 8.99 -9.67 15.20
C ILE A 263 9.77 -9.06 14.05
N ALA A 264 11.09 -9.19 14.07
CA ALA A 264 11.94 -8.72 12.99
C ALA A 264 12.63 -9.91 12.32
N ASP A 265 12.38 -10.09 11.02
CA ASP A 265 13.13 -11.01 10.17
C ASP A 265 14.38 -10.32 9.65
N ILE A 266 15.51 -10.93 10.00
CA ILE A 266 16.86 -10.46 9.72
C ILE A 266 17.50 -11.50 8.80
N LEU A 267 17.52 -11.18 7.51
CA LEU A 267 18.19 -12.03 6.50
C LEU A 267 19.68 -11.72 6.46
N PHE A 268 20.48 -12.78 6.34
CA PHE A 268 21.93 -12.68 6.18
C PHE A 268 22.32 -13.05 4.76
N ALA A 269 23.12 -12.19 4.12
CA ALA A 269 23.62 -12.40 2.77
C ALA A 269 24.92 -13.24 2.69
N SER A 270 25.52 -13.66 3.82
CA SER A 270 26.94 -14.09 3.84
C SER A 270 27.29 -15.35 4.65
N TYR A 271 28.54 -15.80 4.46
CA TYR A 271 29.20 -16.98 5.04
C TYR A 271 29.31 -17.00 6.58
N PHE A 272 28.90 -15.94 7.28
CA PHE A 272 28.99 -15.80 8.74
C PHE A 272 27.73 -16.26 9.49
N PHE A 273 26.77 -16.89 8.80
CA PHE A 273 25.55 -17.44 9.41
C PHE A 273 25.81 -18.38 10.62
N ASN A 274 26.98 -19.02 10.66
CA ASN A 274 27.37 -19.95 11.73
C ASN A 274 28.01 -19.26 12.95
N SER A 275 28.48 -18.01 12.85
CA SER A 275 29.10 -17.28 13.97
C SER A 275 28.11 -16.44 14.79
N VAL A 276 26.88 -16.26 14.30
CA VAL A 276 25.84 -15.50 15.03
C VAL A 276 25.44 -16.24 16.31
N VAL A 277 25.67 -15.59 17.45
CA VAL A 277 25.29 -16.09 18.78
C VAL A 277 23.82 -15.79 19.04
N LEU A 278 23.03 -16.85 19.25
CA LEU A 278 21.63 -16.76 19.66
C LEU A 278 21.55 -16.33 21.14
N PHE A 279 20.44 -15.69 21.52
CA PHE A 279 20.23 -15.29 22.91
C PHE A 279 18.75 -15.19 23.25
N ASP A 280 18.47 -15.27 24.54
CA ASP A 280 17.21 -14.93 25.17
C ASP A 280 17.50 -14.04 26.39
N GLN A 281 16.72 -12.98 26.54
CA GLN A 281 16.86 -12.02 27.62
C GLN A 281 15.49 -11.69 28.17
N ILE A 282 15.37 -11.61 29.49
CA ILE A 282 14.13 -11.28 30.19
C ILE A 282 14.22 -9.83 30.71
N ASN A 283 13.14 -9.09 30.56
CA ASN A 283 12.91 -7.84 31.27
C ASN A 283 11.72 -8.04 32.22
N GLU A 284 12.01 -8.25 33.50
CA GLU A 284 11.01 -8.47 34.54
C GLU A 284 10.13 -7.24 34.79
N LEU A 285 10.66 -6.03 34.55
CA LEU A 285 9.93 -4.78 34.74
C LEU A 285 8.79 -4.64 33.72
N THR A 286 9.03 -5.00 32.45
CA THR A 286 8.00 -4.96 31.41
C THR A 286 7.23 -6.28 31.27
N GLY A 287 7.71 -7.37 31.88
CA GLY A 287 7.13 -8.70 31.74
C GLY A 287 7.34 -9.30 30.35
N GLU A 288 8.45 -8.94 29.69
CA GLU A 288 8.76 -9.30 28.31
C GLU A 288 10.03 -10.14 28.20
N GLN A 289 10.16 -10.82 27.07
CA GLN A 289 11.39 -11.47 26.63
C GLN A 289 11.81 -10.91 25.27
N LEU A 290 13.12 -10.82 25.06
CA LEU A 290 13.76 -10.55 23.79
C LEU A 290 14.62 -11.75 23.41
N ALA A 291 14.38 -12.34 22.25
CA ALA A 291 15.13 -13.49 21.77
C ALA A 291 15.59 -13.31 20.32
N LEU A 292 16.82 -13.72 20.03
CA LEU A 292 17.30 -13.93 18.67
C LEU A 292 17.36 -15.44 18.41
N LYS A 293 16.59 -15.91 17.44
CA LYS A 293 16.49 -17.35 17.10
C LYS A 293 16.71 -17.60 15.62
N ARG A 294 17.21 -18.79 15.30
CA ARG A 294 17.38 -19.26 13.92
C ARG A 294 16.02 -19.69 13.35
N THR A 295 15.74 -19.34 12.11
CA THR A 295 14.54 -19.84 11.41
C THR A 295 14.80 -21.20 10.77
N ALA A 296 13.72 -21.91 10.41
CA ALA A 296 13.80 -23.14 9.63
C ALA A 296 14.37 -22.91 8.22
N PHE A 297 14.31 -21.67 7.72
CA PHE A 297 14.86 -21.26 6.44
C PHE A 297 16.30 -20.82 6.68
N GLY A 298 17.25 -21.67 6.29
CA GLY A 298 18.65 -21.67 6.75
C GLY A 298 19.52 -20.44 6.50
N ASN A 299 18.98 -19.26 6.19
CA ASN A 299 19.71 -17.98 6.05
C ASN A 299 19.05 -16.80 6.82
N CYS A 300 18.03 -17.05 7.65
CA CYS A 300 17.31 -16.00 8.36
C CYS A 300 17.29 -16.22 9.88
N PHE A 301 17.31 -15.11 10.62
CA PHE A 301 17.10 -15.06 12.06
C PHE A 301 15.87 -14.21 12.39
N LEU A 302 15.14 -14.61 13.42
CA LEU A 302 14.05 -13.82 13.98
C LEU A 302 14.52 -13.19 15.28
N LEU A 303 14.46 -11.87 15.34
CA LEU A 303 14.54 -11.10 16.57
C LEU A 303 13.11 -10.85 17.06
N VAL A 304 12.76 -11.42 18.21
CA VAL A 304 11.40 -11.40 18.75
C VAL A 304 11.41 -10.72 20.11
N ARG A 305 10.63 -9.64 20.26
CA ARG A 305 10.29 -9.06 21.56
C ARG A 305 8.82 -9.29 21.84
N CYS A 306 8.50 -9.95 22.94
CA CYS A 306 7.14 -10.40 23.24
C CYS A 306 6.90 -10.57 24.74
N PRO A 307 5.63 -10.69 25.19
CA PRO A 307 5.32 -10.99 26.59
C PRO A 307 5.85 -12.38 26.98
N ILE A 308 6.29 -12.52 28.24
CA ILE A 308 6.70 -13.83 28.79
C ILE A 308 5.50 -14.79 28.81
N ALA A 309 4.36 -14.32 29.32
CA ALA A 309 3.10 -15.04 29.27
C ALA A 309 2.39 -14.76 27.94
N ARG A 310 2.50 -15.68 26.97
CA ARG A 310 1.92 -15.52 25.63
C ARG A 310 1.25 -16.79 25.12
N ASP A 311 0.31 -16.62 24.19
CA ASP A 311 -0.27 -17.72 23.43
C ASP A 311 0.71 -18.18 22.35
N GLU A 312 1.42 -19.28 22.61
CA GLU A 312 2.43 -19.83 21.69
C GLU A 312 1.84 -20.20 20.32
N SER A 313 0.58 -20.65 20.25
CA SER A 313 -0.05 -20.99 18.97
C SER A 313 -0.31 -19.74 18.12
N LYS A 314 -0.69 -18.63 18.77
CA LYS A 314 -0.90 -17.34 18.10
C LYS A 314 0.43 -16.73 17.65
N TRP A 315 1.47 -16.79 18.49
CA TRP A 315 2.78 -16.26 18.18
C TRP A 315 3.49 -17.06 17.09
N ALA A 316 3.39 -18.40 17.11
CA ALA A 316 3.93 -19.24 16.05
C ALA A 316 3.37 -18.85 14.67
N LYS A 317 2.05 -18.61 14.58
CA LYS A 317 1.43 -18.11 13.33
C LYS A 317 2.02 -16.77 12.89
N TRP A 318 2.14 -15.81 13.80
CA TRP A 318 2.72 -14.51 13.45
C TRP A 318 4.19 -14.61 13.02
N GLU A 319 4.97 -15.48 13.64
CA GLU A 319 6.36 -15.73 13.29
C GLU A 319 6.48 -16.40 11.91
N GLU A 320 5.65 -17.41 11.61
CA GLU A 320 5.57 -18.04 10.29
C GLU A 320 5.13 -17.05 9.19
N GLU A 321 4.14 -16.20 9.48
CA GLU A 321 3.64 -15.17 8.56
C GLU A 321 4.76 -14.20 8.12
N VAL A 322 5.71 -13.88 9.02
CA VAL A 322 6.85 -13.00 8.70
C VAL A 322 7.81 -13.66 7.72
N VAL A 323 8.16 -14.93 7.96
CA VAL A 323 9.20 -15.64 7.21
C VAL A 323 8.70 -16.12 5.85
N GLY A 324 7.40 -16.40 5.72
CA GLY A 324 6.77 -16.86 4.48
C GLY A 324 6.36 -15.77 3.50
N TYR A 325 6.72 -14.50 3.72
CA TYR A 325 6.19 -13.32 2.99
C TYR A 325 4.65 -13.15 3.06
N GLY A 326 3.96 -13.92 3.92
CA GLY A 326 2.51 -14.10 3.90
C GLY A 326 1.68 -12.98 4.53
N LEU A 327 2.30 -12.08 5.30
CA LEU A 327 1.59 -10.96 5.95
C LEU A 327 0.92 -9.97 4.99
N ILE A 328 1.34 -9.99 3.73
CA ILE A 328 0.93 -8.98 2.74
C ILE A 328 -0.25 -9.47 1.89
N ASP A 329 -0.57 -10.77 1.89
CA ASP A 329 -1.39 -11.36 0.84
C ASP A 329 -2.91 -11.17 0.98
N ASP A 330 -3.43 -11.03 2.19
CA ASP A 330 -4.89 -10.98 2.42
C ASP A 330 -5.53 -9.58 2.37
N TRP A 331 -4.75 -8.50 2.23
CA TRP A 331 -5.27 -7.13 2.27
C TRP A 331 -5.33 -6.47 0.89
N SER A 332 -6.11 -5.40 0.78
CA SER A 332 -6.14 -4.55 -0.41
C SER A 332 -4.73 -4.06 -0.73
N LYS A 333 -4.23 -4.35 -1.93
CA LYS A 333 -2.87 -3.99 -2.36
C LYS A 333 -2.88 -2.78 -3.27
N ILE A 334 -1.98 -1.84 -3.03
CA ILE A 334 -1.68 -0.76 -3.97
C ILE A 334 -0.21 -0.92 -4.35
N ASP A 335 0.04 -1.26 -5.61
CA ASP A 335 1.37 -1.49 -6.14
C ASP A 335 1.74 -0.37 -7.12
N ILE A 336 2.66 0.50 -6.73
CA ILE A 336 3.14 1.62 -7.55
C ILE A 336 4.47 1.22 -8.17
N GLN A 337 4.48 0.99 -9.48
CA GLN A 337 5.64 0.53 -10.24
C GLN A 337 5.80 1.39 -11.49
N ILE A 338 6.52 2.50 -11.36
CA ILE A 338 6.68 3.47 -12.45
C ILE A 338 8.02 3.18 -13.10
N ASN A 339 8.01 2.90 -14.41
CA ASN A 339 9.21 2.60 -15.19
C ASN A 339 9.70 3.85 -15.93
N ASP A 340 11.02 3.96 -16.12
CA ASP A 340 11.66 5.12 -16.76
C ASP A 340 11.17 5.39 -18.21
N GLU A 341 10.65 4.38 -18.91
CA GLU A 341 10.09 4.53 -20.27
C GLU A 341 8.70 5.21 -20.29
N ASP A 342 8.00 5.24 -19.15
CA ASP A 342 6.70 5.87 -19.01
C ASP A 342 6.86 7.36 -18.61
N GLU A 343 7.37 8.16 -19.55
CA GLU A 343 7.55 9.62 -19.40
C GLU A 343 6.35 10.30 -18.71
N ILE A 344 6.64 11.19 -17.74
CA ILE A 344 5.68 12.03 -17.02
C ILE A 344 4.75 12.77 -18.01
N GLY A 345 3.48 12.95 -17.66
CA GLY A 345 2.59 13.80 -18.47
C GLY A 345 3.10 15.24 -18.48
N GLU A 346 3.41 15.78 -19.66
CA GLU A 346 4.04 17.10 -19.87
C GLU A 346 3.33 18.24 -19.11
N GLY A 347 2.02 18.15 -18.85
CA GLY A 347 1.27 19.22 -18.18
C GLY A 347 1.29 19.25 -16.64
N LEU A 348 1.89 18.25 -15.95
CA LEU A 348 2.01 18.26 -14.47
C LEU A 348 3.36 18.80 -14.00
N LEU A 349 4.35 18.88 -14.88
CA LEU A 349 5.69 19.38 -14.58
C LEU A 349 5.69 20.91 -14.38
N ASP A 350 4.86 21.62 -15.15
CA ASP A 350 4.74 23.08 -15.07
C ASP A 350 4.07 23.55 -13.76
N GLU A 351 3.22 22.72 -13.14
CA GLU A 351 2.58 23.02 -11.84
C GLU A 351 3.53 22.81 -10.65
N ILE A 352 4.54 21.92 -10.76
CA ILE A 352 5.55 21.70 -9.71
C ILE A 352 6.61 22.80 -9.72
N ALA A 353 6.98 23.31 -10.91
CA ALA A 353 8.00 24.34 -11.07
C ALA A 353 7.62 25.70 -10.46
N GLY A 354 6.34 25.90 -10.09
CA GLY A 354 5.81 27.23 -9.77
C GLY A 354 5.89 28.16 -10.99
N PRO A 355 5.33 29.38 -10.93
CA PRO A 355 5.66 30.39 -11.93
C PRO A 355 7.18 30.59 -11.85
N SER A 356 7.88 30.19 -12.91
CA SER A 356 9.30 30.49 -13.10
C SER A 356 9.51 31.97 -12.78
N ASP A 357 10.40 32.28 -11.84
CA ASP A 357 10.94 33.62 -11.63
C ASP A 357 11.72 34.04 -12.88
N GLN A 358 11.00 34.29 -13.97
CA GLN A 358 11.44 35.14 -15.06
C GLN A 358 11.06 36.57 -14.70
N GLN A 359 11.79 37.15 -13.76
CA GLN A 359 12.14 38.58 -13.76
C GLN A 359 13.14 38.86 -12.63
N LYS A 360 14.43 38.77 -12.98
CA LYS A 360 15.43 39.77 -12.59
C LYS A 360 16.60 39.75 -13.57
#